data_AF-A0A942PHB4-F1
#
_entry.id   AF-A0A942PHB4-F1
#
_cell.length_a   1.000
_cell.length_b   1.000
_cell.length_c   1.000
_cell.angle_alpha   90.00
_cell.angle_beta   90.00
_cell.angle_gamma   90.00
#
_symmetry.space_group_name_H-M   'P 1'
#
loop_
_entity.id
_entity.type
_entity.pdbx_description
1 polymer ?
#
loop_
_entity_poly.entity_id
_entity_poly.type
_entity_poly.pdbx_seq_one_letter_code
_entity_poly.pdbx_strand_id
1 'polypeptide(L)'
;MSARLLAYLLLCLTLCFSAAGNAGQNCNENPNPAKTQKAIRFATQVRDTLELSGAHLAVIGRVGSDQSKRGVRYTHVGYAFRDHPAGPWTVVHQLNGCGSGNSDLFDDGLANFFMDDPFDFETRIVIPSPPIQESLAKVLLSPTKRALHEASYSSIANPWATKYQNSNGWVLEIYAAAAAPGDVESRASAQRWLRGKGYRPSQITIGGGERAGARLFSPNVHFGDHPDSAWQTQRYEVNTGDSVFEFIRATDTDSRLVTQRLDARPAVAARPMAEPRQALASPYEPPVVKAQLPPPGAAAPAGQSRAQILQAMQGLIVPYACRQQGYLQQCRRIERRDCEQQINDAILRCFATVSDQQLFSGPEQEAMQQMQEIGYCAVEAVDSAYAKRGQVARNAQGNACPSVRNFK
;
A
#
# COMPACT_ATOMS: atom_id res chain seq x y z
N MET A 1 -38.32 -8.09 -12.06
CA MET A 1 -37.14 -8.86 -11.56
C MET A 1 -37.40 -9.27 -10.13
N SER A 2 -37.31 -10.57 -9.80
CA SER A 2 -37.68 -11.11 -8.48
C SER A 2 -36.78 -10.55 -7.37
N ALA A 3 -37.35 -10.23 -6.20
CA ALA A 3 -36.65 -9.71 -5.02
C ALA A 3 -35.46 -10.57 -4.56
N ARG A 4 -35.43 -11.85 -4.96
CA ARG A 4 -34.31 -12.76 -4.72
C ARG A 4 -33.08 -12.42 -5.56
N LEU A 5 -33.25 -11.94 -6.80
CA LEU A 5 -32.13 -11.48 -7.66
C LEU A 5 -31.52 -10.16 -7.13
N LEU A 6 -32.33 -9.27 -6.54
CA LEU A 6 -31.84 -8.05 -5.91
C LEU A 6 -31.00 -8.35 -4.66
N ALA A 7 -31.40 -9.35 -3.88
CA ALA A 7 -30.65 -9.79 -2.70
C ALA A 7 -29.30 -10.42 -3.05
N TYR A 8 -29.21 -11.20 -4.15
CA TYR A 8 -27.92 -11.72 -4.63
C TYR A 8 -27.02 -10.64 -5.23
N LEU A 9 -27.57 -9.62 -5.91
CA LEU A 9 -26.81 -8.46 -6.38
C LEU A 9 -26.30 -7.57 -5.24
N LEU A 10 -27.08 -7.40 -4.17
CA LEU A 10 -26.68 -6.67 -2.96
C LEU A 10 -25.65 -7.42 -2.12
N LEU A 11 -25.67 -8.75 -2.11
CA LEU A 11 -24.66 -9.58 -1.41
C LEU A 11 -23.34 -9.69 -2.20
N CYS A 12 -23.36 -9.56 -3.53
CA CYS A 12 -22.14 -9.52 -4.35
C CYS A 12 -21.43 -8.14 -4.31
N LEU A 13 -22.15 -7.04 -4.11
CA LEU A 13 -21.53 -5.70 -4.07
C LEU A 13 -20.80 -5.38 -2.75
N THR A 14 -21.12 -6.08 -1.65
CA THR A 14 -20.45 -5.88 -0.35
C THR A 14 -19.12 -6.63 -0.21
N LEU A 15 -18.75 -7.47 -1.18
CA LEU A 15 -17.55 -8.33 -1.11
C LEU A 15 -16.30 -7.78 -1.84
N CYS A 16 -16.32 -6.60 -2.45
CA CYS A 16 -15.26 -6.18 -3.39
C CYS A 16 -14.54 -4.85 -3.13
N PHE A 17 -14.39 -4.40 -1.88
CA PHE A 17 -13.44 -3.31 -1.59
C PHE A 17 -12.47 -3.71 -0.48
N SER A 18 -11.29 -4.19 -0.89
CA SER A 18 -10.13 -4.25 -0.01
C SER A 18 -9.55 -2.85 0.09
N ALA A 19 -9.40 -2.33 1.32
CA ALA A 19 -8.68 -1.10 1.57
C ALA A 19 -7.29 -1.19 0.91
N ALA A 20 -6.89 -0.13 0.21
CA ALA A 20 -5.49 0.03 -0.19
C ALA A 20 -4.63 -0.15 1.06
N GLY A 21 -3.67 -1.08 1.01
CA GLY A 21 -2.93 -1.51 2.18
C GLY A 21 -2.20 -0.34 2.85
N ASN A 22 -2.60 -0.03 4.08
CA ASN A 22 -1.87 0.91 4.91
C ASN A 22 -0.64 0.20 5.47
N ALA A 23 0.51 0.43 4.84
CA ALA A 23 1.84 0.11 5.39
C ALA A 23 2.49 1.35 6.04
N GLY A 24 1.63 2.20 6.62
CA GLY A 24 1.98 3.45 7.29
C GLY A 24 1.82 3.36 8.78
N GLN A 25 2.33 4.36 9.50
CA GLN A 25 2.10 4.49 10.94
C GLN A 25 0.61 4.57 11.27
N ASN A 26 0.19 3.86 12.30
CA ASN A 26 -1.12 3.94 12.91
C ASN A 26 -1.13 5.15 13.86
N CYS A 27 -1.70 6.24 13.36
CA CYS A 27 -1.83 7.48 14.12
C CYS A 27 -3.20 7.59 14.82
N ASN A 28 -3.82 6.44 15.12
CA ASN A 28 -5.03 6.41 15.91
C ASN A 28 -4.72 6.83 17.35
N GLU A 29 -5.25 7.99 17.74
CA GLU A 29 -5.09 8.56 19.08
C GLU A 29 -5.77 7.73 20.18
N ASN A 30 -6.62 6.75 19.82
CA ASN A 30 -7.29 5.84 20.76
C ASN A 30 -7.07 4.37 20.36
N PRO A 31 -5.88 3.81 20.64
CA PRO A 31 -5.58 2.42 20.35
C PRO A 31 -6.49 1.48 21.16
N ASN A 32 -6.97 0.40 20.53
CA ASN A 32 -7.80 -0.59 21.20
C ASN A 32 -6.95 -1.34 22.26
N PRO A 33 -7.26 -1.25 23.57
CA PRO A 33 -6.43 -1.84 24.61
C PRO A 33 -6.23 -3.36 24.47
N ALA A 34 -7.24 -4.08 23.98
CA ALA A 34 -7.13 -5.53 23.77
C ALA A 34 -6.18 -5.86 22.60
N LYS A 35 -6.19 -5.07 21.53
CA LYS A 35 -5.22 -5.21 20.43
C LYS A 35 -3.81 -4.85 20.89
N THR A 36 -3.65 -3.77 21.66
CA THR A 36 -2.37 -3.37 22.25
C THR A 36 -1.80 -4.47 23.15
N GLN A 37 -2.62 -5.08 24.00
CA GLN A 37 -2.18 -6.18 24.86
C GLN A 37 -1.74 -7.41 24.04
N LYS A 38 -2.47 -7.75 22.97
CA LYS A 38 -2.07 -8.82 22.03
C LYS A 38 -0.75 -8.49 21.34
N ALA A 39 -0.55 -7.25 20.90
CA ALA A 39 0.70 -6.81 20.29
C ALA A 39 1.90 -6.95 21.23
N ILE A 40 1.75 -6.57 22.50
CA ILE A 40 2.81 -6.72 23.52
C ILE A 40 3.14 -8.19 23.75
N ARG A 41 2.12 -9.04 23.95
CA ARG A 41 2.35 -10.49 24.13
C ARG A 41 3.02 -11.10 22.92
N PHE A 42 2.56 -10.74 21.73
CA PHE A 42 3.12 -11.22 20.48
C PHE A 42 4.58 -10.77 20.30
N ALA A 43 4.89 -9.51 20.58
CA ALA A 43 6.25 -8.98 20.56
C ALA A 43 7.19 -9.74 21.51
N THR A 44 6.73 -10.04 22.73
CA THR A 44 7.49 -10.88 23.68
C THR A 44 7.77 -12.26 23.11
N GLN A 45 6.76 -12.92 22.54
CA GLN A 45 6.91 -14.24 21.92
C GLN A 45 7.86 -14.24 20.72
N VAL A 46 7.80 -13.20 19.88
CA VAL A 46 8.72 -13.01 18.76
C VAL A 46 10.14 -12.76 19.24
N ARG A 47 10.33 -11.93 20.27
CA ARG A 47 11.64 -11.74 20.92
C ARG A 47 12.22 -13.06 21.41
N ASP A 48 11.42 -13.87 22.13
CA ASP A 48 11.90 -15.15 22.65
C ASP A 48 12.25 -16.12 21.51
N THR A 49 11.50 -16.10 20.40
CA THR A 49 11.81 -16.86 19.18
C THR A 49 13.15 -16.41 18.58
N LEU A 50 13.38 -15.10 18.51
CA LEU A 50 14.61 -14.52 17.98
C LEU A 50 15.82 -14.85 18.86
N GLU A 51 15.69 -14.75 20.18
CA GLU A 51 16.72 -15.15 21.16
C GLU A 51 17.09 -16.63 21.05
N LEU A 52 16.10 -17.52 21.06
CA LEU A 52 16.31 -18.97 20.92
C LEU A 52 16.96 -19.33 19.58
N SER A 53 16.76 -18.49 18.56
CA SER A 53 17.33 -18.74 17.24
C SER A 53 18.83 -18.44 17.15
N GLY A 54 19.40 -17.75 18.14
CA GLY A 54 20.79 -17.28 18.13
C GLY A 54 21.09 -16.19 17.10
N ALA A 55 20.06 -15.56 16.53
CA ALA A 55 20.23 -14.46 15.58
C ALA A 55 20.75 -13.21 16.31
N HIS A 56 21.59 -12.43 15.62
CA HIS A 56 21.87 -11.05 16.00
C HIS A 56 21.10 -10.08 15.11
N LEU A 57 20.71 -10.51 13.91
CA LEU A 57 19.87 -9.76 13.00
C LEU A 57 18.92 -10.70 12.24
N ALA A 58 17.66 -10.28 12.11
CA ALA A 58 16.65 -11.00 11.34
C ALA A 58 15.80 -10.04 10.50
N VAL A 59 15.25 -10.54 9.40
CA VAL A 59 14.25 -9.85 8.59
C VAL A 59 12.88 -10.32 9.05
N ILE A 60 12.07 -9.42 9.59
CA ILE A 60 10.74 -9.74 10.14
C ILE A 60 9.65 -9.02 9.35
N GLY A 61 8.50 -9.66 9.20
CA GLY A 61 7.36 -9.07 8.50
C GLY A 61 6.07 -9.27 9.26
N ARG A 62 5.10 -8.38 9.02
CA ARG A 62 3.79 -8.41 9.67
C ARG A 62 2.66 -8.42 8.64
N VAL A 63 1.54 -8.99 9.04
CA VAL A 63 0.28 -8.95 8.31
C VAL A 63 -0.44 -7.65 8.70
N GLY A 64 -0.05 -6.52 8.08
CA GLY A 64 -0.59 -5.19 8.43
C GLY A 64 -2.02 -4.98 7.94
N SER A 65 -2.34 -5.43 6.73
CA SER A 65 -3.70 -5.36 6.18
C SER A 65 -4.04 -6.63 5.40
N ASP A 66 -5.33 -6.92 5.24
CA ASP A 66 -5.78 -8.04 4.39
C ASP A 66 -5.61 -7.70 2.90
N GLN A 67 -4.59 -8.31 2.29
CA GLN A 67 -4.31 -8.21 0.86
C GLN A 67 -4.43 -9.59 0.17
N SER A 68 -5.18 -10.52 0.77
CA SER A 68 -5.37 -11.88 0.25
C SER A 68 -5.92 -11.89 -1.18
N LYS A 69 -6.83 -10.97 -1.52
CA LYS A 69 -7.36 -10.81 -2.89
C LYS A 69 -6.30 -10.45 -3.93
N ARG A 70 -5.17 -9.92 -3.48
CA ARG A 70 -4.00 -9.57 -4.31
C ARG A 70 -2.86 -10.57 -4.17
N GLY A 71 -3.09 -11.70 -3.47
CA GLY A 71 -2.08 -12.72 -3.24
C GLY A 71 -0.96 -12.29 -2.30
N VAL A 72 -1.18 -11.29 -1.44
CA VAL A 72 -0.17 -10.76 -0.51
C VAL A 72 -0.57 -11.09 0.92
N ARG A 73 0.33 -11.74 1.66
CA ARG A 73 0.17 -12.08 3.07
C ARG A 73 0.92 -11.11 3.98
N TYR A 74 2.17 -10.78 3.66
CA TYR A 74 2.97 -9.85 4.47
C TYR A 74 3.07 -8.51 3.75
N THR A 75 2.51 -7.47 4.38
CA THR A 75 2.41 -6.15 3.76
C THR A 75 3.56 -5.23 4.14
N HIS A 76 4.29 -5.55 5.22
CA HIS A 76 5.35 -4.71 5.74
C HIS A 76 6.47 -5.54 6.38
N VAL A 77 7.71 -5.12 6.17
CA VAL A 77 8.94 -5.78 6.60
C VAL A 77 9.89 -4.78 7.24
N GLY A 78 10.67 -5.26 8.23
CA GLY A 78 11.77 -4.53 8.85
C GLY A 78 12.91 -5.46 9.28
N TYR A 79 14.00 -4.86 9.77
CA TYR A 79 15.15 -5.56 10.30
C TYR A 79 15.13 -5.56 11.84
N ALA A 80 14.90 -6.71 12.46
CA ALA A 80 15.04 -6.86 13.90
C ALA A 80 16.53 -7.06 14.26
N PHE A 81 17.10 -6.12 15.01
CA PHE A 81 18.51 -6.06 15.34
C PHE A 81 18.71 -6.13 16.86
N ARG A 82 19.33 -7.23 17.31
CA ARG A 82 19.52 -7.56 18.72
C ARG A 82 20.33 -6.51 19.48
N ASP A 83 21.44 -6.06 18.91
CA ASP A 83 22.43 -5.23 19.61
C ASP A 83 22.45 -3.79 19.06
N HIS A 84 21.27 -3.25 18.74
CA HIS A 84 21.13 -1.90 18.17
C HIS A 84 21.30 -0.80 19.25
N PRO A 85 21.94 0.35 18.94
CA PRO A 85 22.14 1.43 19.92
C PRO A 85 20.87 2.02 20.54
N ALA A 86 19.73 1.94 19.84
CA ALA A 86 18.43 2.41 20.37
C ALA A 86 17.80 1.43 21.38
N GLY A 87 18.35 0.23 21.53
CA GLY A 87 17.88 -0.79 22.46
C GLY A 87 17.87 -2.20 21.86
N PRO A 88 17.72 -3.23 22.69
CA PRO A 88 17.74 -4.59 22.21
C PRO A 88 16.52 -4.91 21.35
N TRP A 89 16.75 -5.67 20.27
CA TRP A 89 15.70 -6.03 19.30
C TRP A 89 14.95 -4.82 18.75
N THR A 90 15.70 -3.77 18.37
CA THR A 90 15.15 -2.67 17.56
C THR A 90 14.80 -3.16 16.16
N VAL A 91 13.61 -2.83 15.69
CA VAL A 91 13.15 -3.04 14.33
C VAL A 91 13.43 -1.77 13.54
N VAL A 92 14.37 -1.86 12.60
CA VAL A 92 14.68 -0.78 11.66
C VAL A 92 13.83 -0.96 10.39
N HIS A 93 13.00 0.03 10.08
CA HIS A 93 12.04 -0.05 8.98
C HIS A 93 11.64 1.33 8.44
N GLN A 94 11.15 1.37 7.21
CA GLN A 94 10.57 2.57 6.60
C GLN A 94 9.05 2.58 6.81
N LEU A 95 8.48 3.69 7.26
CA LEU A 95 7.03 3.87 7.35
C LEU A 95 6.62 5.17 6.68
N ASN A 96 5.43 5.18 6.08
CA ASN A 96 4.79 6.44 5.71
C ASN A 96 4.14 7.11 6.93
N GLY A 97 4.06 8.44 6.92
CA GLY A 97 3.46 9.21 8.01
C GLY A 97 1.93 9.19 7.95
N CYS A 98 1.29 8.30 8.73
CA CYS A 98 -0.17 8.17 8.84
C CYS A 98 -0.90 8.10 7.49
N GLY A 99 -0.47 7.26 6.54
CA GLY A 99 -1.08 7.15 5.20
C GLY A 99 -0.73 8.30 4.23
N SER A 100 0.22 9.17 4.58
CA SER A 100 0.69 10.22 3.66
C SER A 100 1.58 9.67 2.54
N GLY A 101 1.75 10.47 1.48
CA GLY A 101 2.73 10.22 0.42
C GLY A 101 4.19 10.48 0.84
N ASN A 102 4.48 10.70 2.12
CA ASN A 102 5.83 10.90 2.62
C ASN A 102 6.19 9.81 3.64
N SER A 103 7.46 9.42 3.66
CA SER A 103 7.99 8.40 4.56
C SER A 103 9.29 8.81 5.24
N ASP A 104 9.58 8.13 6.34
CA ASP A 104 10.86 8.20 7.04
C ASP A 104 11.24 6.81 7.57
N LEU A 105 12.45 6.71 8.13
CA LEU A 105 12.98 5.52 8.78
C LEU A 105 12.79 5.61 10.28
N PHE A 106 12.43 4.48 10.87
CA PHE A 106 12.16 4.35 12.29
C PHE A 106 13.02 3.23 12.88
N ASP A 107 13.46 3.45 14.11
CA ASP A 107 14.21 2.51 14.93
C ASP A 107 13.29 2.15 16.12
N ASP A 108 12.34 1.24 15.90
CA ASP A 108 11.23 0.95 16.83
C ASP A 108 11.46 -0.30 17.68
N GLY A 109 10.85 -0.38 18.87
CA GLY A 109 10.78 -1.66 19.59
C GLY A 109 9.84 -2.67 18.91
N LEU A 110 10.05 -3.97 19.14
CA LEU A 110 9.15 -5.04 18.63
C LEU A 110 7.68 -4.79 18.97
N ALA A 111 7.39 -4.24 20.16
CA ALA A 111 6.04 -3.90 20.57
C ALA A 111 5.42 -2.85 19.63
N ASN A 112 6.12 -1.75 19.35
CA ASN A 112 5.67 -0.72 18.41
C ASN A 112 5.45 -1.30 17.01
N PHE A 113 6.36 -2.17 16.55
CA PHE A 113 6.22 -2.83 15.26
C PHE A 113 4.92 -3.65 15.13
N PHE A 114 4.45 -4.30 16.20
CA PHE A 114 3.19 -5.06 16.18
C PHE A 114 1.97 -4.29 16.71
N MET A 115 2.14 -3.09 17.25
CA MET A 115 1.02 -2.21 17.67
C MET A 115 0.39 -1.42 16.52
N ASP A 116 1.04 -1.43 15.36
CA ASP A 116 0.64 -0.70 14.16
C ASP A 116 -0.57 -1.36 13.43
N ASP A 117 -1.65 -1.56 14.18
CA ASP A 117 -2.92 -2.22 13.82
C ASP A 117 -2.81 -3.42 12.88
N PRO A 118 -2.09 -4.49 13.26
CA PRO A 118 -1.98 -5.67 12.40
C PRO A 118 -3.35 -6.31 12.19
N PHE A 119 -3.62 -6.68 10.94
CA PHE A 119 -4.78 -7.49 10.58
C PHE A 119 -4.72 -8.89 11.22
N ASP A 120 -3.52 -9.46 11.33
CA ASP A 120 -3.29 -10.76 11.96
C ASP A 120 -1.99 -10.76 12.79
N PHE A 121 -2.00 -11.43 13.95
CA PHE A 121 -0.82 -11.56 14.81
C PHE A 121 0.01 -12.77 14.38
N GLU A 122 0.57 -12.63 13.18
CA GLU A 122 1.50 -13.56 12.55
C GLU A 122 2.71 -12.78 12.04
N THR A 123 3.90 -13.35 12.21
CA THR A 123 5.13 -12.82 11.65
C THR A 123 5.89 -13.92 10.93
N ARG A 124 6.53 -13.51 9.83
CA ARG A 124 7.52 -14.31 9.13
C ARG A 124 8.89 -13.73 9.43
N ILE A 125 9.80 -14.61 9.85
CA ILE A 125 11.14 -14.28 10.27
C ILE A 125 12.09 -15.03 9.33
N VAL A 126 12.85 -14.31 8.52
CA VAL A 126 14.02 -14.85 7.84
C VAL A 126 15.25 -14.47 8.65
N ILE A 127 16.02 -15.47 9.06
CA ILE A 127 17.30 -15.30 9.73
C ILE A 127 18.37 -15.51 8.67
N PRO A 128 19.06 -14.46 8.21
CA PRO A 128 20.13 -14.60 7.23
C PRO A 128 21.31 -15.41 7.79
N SER A 129 22.21 -15.86 6.93
CA SER A 129 23.48 -16.45 7.32
C SER A 129 24.33 -15.46 8.13
N PRO A 130 25.22 -15.94 9.02
CA PRO A 130 26.02 -15.05 9.87
C PRO A 130 26.77 -13.94 9.10
N PRO A 131 27.42 -14.19 7.94
CA PRO A 131 28.08 -13.12 7.18
C PRO A 131 27.12 -12.03 6.70
N ILE A 132 25.89 -12.40 6.29
CA ILE A 132 24.88 -11.43 5.86
C ILE A 132 24.32 -10.67 7.05
N GLN A 133 24.13 -11.30 8.21
CA GLN A 133 23.74 -10.60 9.44
C GLN A 133 24.77 -9.53 9.83
N GLU A 134 26.07 -9.84 9.77
CA GLU A 134 27.15 -8.90 10.06
C GLU A 134 27.19 -7.72 9.06
N SER A 135 27.05 -8.00 7.76
CA SER A 135 27.02 -6.94 6.74
C SER A 135 25.78 -6.06 6.86
N LEU A 136 24.60 -6.65 7.13
CA LEU A 136 23.37 -5.90 7.38
C LEU A 136 23.52 -4.97 8.59
N ALA A 137 24.09 -5.47 9.68
CA ALA A 137 24.36 -4.67 10.87
C ALA A 137 25.25 -3.46 10.56
N LYS A 138 26.34 -3.66 9.79
CA LYS A 138 27.22 -2.57 9.35
C LYS A 138 26.47 -1.54 8.49
N VAL A 139 25.66 -1.98 7.54
CA VAL A 139 24.89 -1.08 6.65
C VAL A 139 23.87 -0.27 7.45
N LEU A 140 23.09 -0.91 8.33
CA LEU A 140 22.06 -0.26 9.15
C LEU A 140 22.63 0.79 10.12
N LEU A 141 23.88 0.63 10.57
CA LEU A 141 24.56 1.61 11.43
C LEU A 141 25.34 2.68 10.65
N SER A 142 25.41 2.57 9.32
CA SER A 142 26.16 3.49 8.46
C SER A 142 25.26 4.56 7.83
N PRO A 143 25.84 5.63 7.24
CA PRO A 143 25.10 6.61 6.45
C PRO A 143 24.30 6.00 5.29
N THR A 144 24.69 4.82 4.79
CA THR A 144 23.97 4.07 3.75
C THR A 144 22.51 3.82 4.12
N LYS A 145 22.21 3.61 5.41
CA LYS A 145 20.83 3.48 5.92
C LYS A 145 19.93 4.61 5.38
N ARG A 146 20.42 5.85 5.50
CA ARG A 146 19.73 7.06 5.08
C ARG A 146 19.89 7.33 3.58
N ALA A 147 21.06 7.07 3.01
CA ALA A 147 21.33 7.33 1.59
C ALA A 147 20.43 6.53 0.64
N LEU A 148 19.94 5.36 1.06
CA LEU A 148 19.01 4.52 0.29
C LEU A 148 17.53 4.82 0.55
N HIS A 149 17.19 5.77 1.41
CA HIS A 149 15.81 6.17 1.68
C HIS A 149 15.34 7.25 0.71
N GLU A 150 14.15 7.06 0.15
CA GLU A 150 13.40 8.05 -0.62
C GLU A 150 12.16 8.46 0.17
N ALA A 151 12.04 9.77 0.41
CA ALA A 151 10.94 10.33 1.19
C ALA A 151 9.60 10.19 0.46
N SER A 152 9.58 10.33 -0.86
CA SER A 152 8.40 10.22 -1.71
C SER A 152 7.89 8.78 -1.71
N TYR A 153 6.82 8.55 -0.95
CA TYR A 153 6.31 7.22 -0.67
C TYR A 153 5.17 6.85 -1.59
N SER A 154 5.22 5.62 -2.11
CA SER A 154 4.02 4.96 -2.63
C SER A 154 3.93 3.53 -2.17
N SER A 155 2.77 3.09 -1.64
CA SER A 155 2.54 1.70 -1.25
C SER A 155 2.65 0.72 -2.43
N ILE A 156 2.36 1.22 -3.64
CA ILE A 156 2.48 0.48 -4.90
C ILE A 156 3.68 0.93 -5.74
N ALA A 157 4.71 1.55 -5.14
CA ALA A 157 5.87 2.03 -5.89
C ALA A 157 6.43 0.98 -6.84
N ASN A 158 6.75 1.38 -8.07
CA ASN A 158 7.35 0.49 -9.05
C ASN A 158 8.74 0.04 -8.53
N PRO A 159 9.00 -1.27 -8.39
CA PRO A 159 10.27 -1.85 -7.91
C PRO A 159 11.52 -1.38 -8.66
N TRP A 160 11.29 -0.85 -9.85
CA TRP A 160 12.28 -0.60 -10.89
C TRP A 160 12.43 0.87 -11.25
N ALA A 161 11.74 1.75 -10.53
CA ALA A 161 11.88 3.18 -10.60
C ALA A 161 12.41 3.69 -9.25
N THR A 162 13.10 4.83 -9.28
CA THR A 162 13.60 5.50 -8.06
C THR A 162 12.72 6.68 -7.65
N LYS A 163 11.68 7.01 -8.43
CA LYS A 163 10.80 8.16 -8.19
C LYS A 163 10.01 8.05 -6.87
N TYR A 164 9.55 6.86 -6.56
CA TYR A 164 8.90 6.55 -5.29
C TYR A 164 9.62 5.38 -4.62
N GLN A 165 9.33 5.17 -3.34
CA GLN A 165 9.73 3.98 -2.60
C GLN A 165 8.57 3.49 -1.75
N ASN A 166 8.47 2.18 -1.62
CA ASN A 166 7.64 1.55 -0.61
C ASN A 166 8.53 0.91 0.45
N SER A 167 7.95 0.59 1.61
CA SER A 167 8.72 0.13 2.77
C SER A 167 9.49 -1.17 2.54
N ASN A 168 8.95 -2.08 1.72
CA ASN A 168 9.60 -3.33 1.38
C ASN A 168 10.75 -3.13 0.35
N GLY A 169 10.64 -2.10 -0.50
CA GLY A 169 11.69 -1.69 -1.44
C GLY A 169 12.93 -1.20 -0.72
N TRP A 170 12.78 -0.39 0.33
CA TRP A 170 13.93 0.03 1.16
C TRP A 170 14.61 -1.16 1.83
N VAL A 171 13.85 -2.12 2.37
CA VAL A 171 14.42 -3.36 2.92
C VAL A 171 15.26 -4.09 1.88
N LEU A 172 14.75 -4.30 0.66
CA LEU A 172 15.49 -4.96 -0.42
C LEU A 172 16.76 -4.22 -0.82
N GLU A 173 16.70 -2.89 -0.89
CA GLU A 173 17.86 -2.06 -1.27
C GLU A 173 18.95 -2.10 -0.19
N ILE A 174 18.58 -2.12 1.10
CA ILE A 174 19.51 -2.36 2.21
C ILE A 174 20.13 -3.77 2.14
N TYR A 175 19.32 -4.78 1.82
CA TYR A 175 19.83 -6.15 1.65
C TYR A 175 20.83 -6.24 0.51
N ALA A 176 20.55 -5.58 -0.63
CA ALA A 176 21.48 -5.50 -1.75
C ALA A 176 22.81 -4.85 -1.35
N ALA A 177 22.77 -3.76 -0.56
CA ALA A 177 23.96 -3.10 -0.04
C ALA A 177 24.78 -3.98 0.92
N ALA A 178 24.13 -4.81 1.72
CA ALA A 178 24.82 -5.75 2.60
C ALA A 178 25.37 -6.98 1.85
N ALA A 179 24.67 -7.45 0.81
CA ALA A 179 25.05 -8.62 0.04
C ALA A 179 26.11 -8.34 -1.04
N ALA A 180 26.29 -7.07 -1.44
CA ALA A 180 27.37 -6.64 -2.32
C ALA A 180 27.98 -5.30 -1.85
N PRO A 181 28.75 -5.32 -0.74
CA PRO A 181 29.39 -4.12 -0.21
C PRO A 181 30.34 -3.50 -1.24
N GLY A 182 30.23 -2.20 -1.46
CA GLY A 182 31.02 -1.45 -2.45
C GLY A 182 30.41 -1.39 -3.86
N ASP A 183 29.52 -2.33 -4.23
CA ASP A 183 28.85 -2.33 -5.54
C ASP A 183 27.52 -1.55 -5.53
N VAL A 184 26.96 -1.34 -4.33
CA VAL A 184 25.65 -0.70 -4.13
C VAL A 184 25.82 0.56 -3.27
N GLU A 185 25.87 1.71 -3.95
CA GLU A 185 26.04 3.04 -3.33
C GLU A 185 24.79 3.93 -3.45
N SER A 186 23.84 3.52 -4.29
CA SER A 186 22.61 4.23 -4.59
C SER A 186 21.42 3.28 -4.76
N ARG A 187 20.20 3.84 -4.70
CA ARG A 187 18.97 3.08 -5.02
C ARG A 187 19.02 2.46 -6.42
N ALA A 188 19.55 3.18 -7.40
CA ALA A 188 19.66 2.69 -8.78
C ALA A 188 20.63 1.49 -8.90
N SER A 189 21.79 1.53 -8.22
CA SER A 189 22.71 0.38 -8.16
C SER A 189 22.10 -0.80 -7.41
N ALA A 190 21.36 -0.55 -6.32
CA ALA A 190 20.65 -1.59 -5.59
C ALA A 190 19.62 -2.31 -6.48
N GLN A 191 18.79 -1.55 -7.20
CA GLN A 191 17.80 -2.11 -8.14
C GLN A 191 18.46 -2.89 -9.29
N ARG A 192 19.58 -2.40 -9.85
CA ARG A 192 20.36 -3.16 -10.85
C ARG A 192 20.88 -4.47 -10.29
N TRP A 193 21.42 -4.46 -9.07
CA TRP A 193 21.90 -5.67 -8.41
C TRP A 193 20.76 -6.66 -8.17
N LEU A 194 19.61 -6.20 -7.68
CA LEU A 194 18.41 -7.02 -7.47
C LEU A 194 17.95 -7.69 -8.78
N ARG A 195 17.93 -6.96 -9.90
CA ARG A 195 17.67 -7.56 -11.22
C ARG A 195 18.69 -8.63 -11.59
N GLY A 196 19.97 -8.33 -11.43
CA GLY A 196 21.06 -9.27 -11.73
C GLY A 196 21.00 -10.55 -10.89
N LYS A 197 20.45 -10.48 -9.68
CA LYS A 197 20.20 -11.62 -8.80
C LYS A 197 18.83 -12.27 -8.99
N GLY A 198 18.05 -11.84 -10.00
CA GLY A 198 16.79 -12.47 -10.34
C GLY A 198 15.65 -12.18 -9.35
N TYR A 199 15.67 -11.03 -8.67
CA TYR A 199 14.55 -10.59 -7.84
C TYR A 199 13.27 -10.50 -8.69
N ARG A 200 12.18 -11.08 -8.16
CA ARG A 200 10.85 -11.09 -8.80
C ARG A 200 9.86 -10.37 -7.87
N PRO A 201 9.46 -9.14 -8.21
CA PRO A 201 8.40 -8.46 -7.48
C PRO A 201 7.08 -9.22 -7.55
N SER A 202 6.19 -8.97 -6.60
CA SER A 202 4.81 -9.44 -6.71
C SER A 202 4.07 -8.65 -7.79
N GLN A 203 3.05 -9.27 -8.36
CA GLN A 203 2.17 -8.60 -9.31
C GLN A 203 0.77 -8.50 -8.73
N ILE A 204 0.27 -7.27 -8.60
CA ILE A 204 -1.08 -7.00 -8.08
C ILE A 204 -1.98 -6.48 -9.21
N THR A 205 -3.27 -6.79 -9.12
CA THR A 205 -4.27 -6.25 -10.05
C THR A 205 -5.00 -5.09 -9.40
N ILE A 206 -5.08 -3.95 -10.09
CA ILE A 206 -5.84 -2.78 -9.64
C ILE A 206 -6.68 -2.30 -10.83
N GLY A 207 -8.00 -2.49 -10.72
CA GLY A 207 -8.94 -2.15 -11.79
C GLY A 207 -9.07 -0.64 -12.02
N GLY A 208 -9.58 -0.23 -13.18
CA GLY A 208 -9.69 1.19 -13.55
C GLY A 208 -10.47 2.06 -12.56
N GLY A 209 -11.60 1.57 -12.03
CA GLY A 209 -12.39 2.30 -11.03
C GLY A 209 -11.69 2.40 -9.67
N GLU A 210 -11.03 1.33 -9.24
CA GLU A 210 -10.22 1.31 -8.01
C GLU A 210 -9.03 2.27 -8.11
N ARG A 211 -8.35 2.30 -9.25
CA ARG A 211 -7.27 3.23 -9.56
C ARG A 211 -7.74 4.68 -9.54
N ALA A 212 -8.89 4.98 -10.14
CA ALA A 212 -9.46 6.33 -10.13
C ALA A 212 -9.73 6.81 -8.70
N GLY A 213 -10.34 5.96 -7.86
CA GLY A 213 -10.53 6.25 -6.44
C GLY A 213 -9.21 6.42 -5.68
N ALA A 214 -8.26 5.52 -5.86
CA ALA A 214 -6.98 5.60 -5.17
C ALA A 214 -6.19 6.88 -5.52
N ARG A 215 -6.20 7.29 -6.79
CA ARG A 215 -5.50 8.53 -7.22
C ARG A 215 -6.11 9.80 -6.62
N LEU A 216 -7.43 9.83 -6.48
CA LEU A 216 -8.13 10.99 -5.96
C LEU A 216 -7.95 11.15 -4.45
N PHE A 217 -7.63 10.07 -3.75
CA PHE A 217 -7.91 10.04 -2.34
C PHE A 217 -7.05 9.10 -1.47
N SER A 218 -6.04 8.46 -2.03
CA SER A 218 -5.01 7.72 -1.28
C SER A 218 -3.67 8.41 -1.49
N PRO A 219 -3.26 9.33 -0.60
CA PRO A 219 -2.06 10.16 -0.79
C PRO A 219 -0.77 9.35 -0.91
N ASN A 220 -0.78 8.09 -0.48
CA ASN A 220 0.32 7.15 -0.55
C ASN A 220 0.23 6.17 -1.74
N VAL A 221 -0.65 6.40 -2.72
CA VAL A 221 -0.80 5.53 -3.90
C VAL A 221 -0.54 6.35 -5.17
N HIS A 222 0.56 6.05 -5.85
CA HIS A 222 0.98 6.71 -7.06
C HIS A 222 1.20 5.67 -8.15
N PHE A 223 0.65 5.93 -9.33
CA PHE A 223 0.81 5.07 -10.50
C PHE A 223 1.78 5.67 -11.53
N GLY A 224 2.25 6.90 -11.30
CA GLY A 224 2.99 7.69 -12.28
C GLY A 224 4.46 7.28 -12.48
N ASP A 225 4.91 6.21 -11.82
CA ASP A 225 6.19 5.56 -12.02
C ASP A 225 6.05 4.15 -12.64
N HIS A 226 4.83 3.71 -12.94
CA HIS A 226 4.55 2.46 -13.64
C HIS A 226 4.50 2.66 -15.16
N PRO A 227 4.96 1.68 -15.96
CA PRO A 227 4.94 1.76 -17.41
C PRO A 227 3.52 1.69 -17.96
N ASP A 228 3.26 2.27 -19.14
CA ASP A 228 1.94 2.27 -19.79
C ASP A 228 1.32 0.88 -19.95
N SER A 229 2.15 -0.14 -20.16
CA SER A 229 1.68 -1.53 -20.22
C SER A 229 0.97 -1.97 -18.94
N ALA A 230 1.45 -1.56 -17.77
CA ALA A 230 0.81 -1.84 -16.48
C ALA A 230 -0.57 -1.19 -16.37
N TRP A 231 -0.74 0.00 -16.94
CA TRP A 231 -2.02 0.71 -16.99
C TRP A 231 -3.04 0.00 -17.87
N GLN A 232 -2.59 -0.47 -19.04
CA GLN A 232 -3.41 -1.19 -20.01
C GLN A 232 -3.83 -2.55 -19.48
N THR A 233 -2.90 -3.30 -18.88
CA THR A 233 -3.19 -4.63 -18.33
C THR A 233 -3.77 -4.60 -16.92
N GLN A 234 -3.79 -3.44 -16.26
CA GLN A 234 -4.20 -3.26 -14.86
C GLN A 234 -3.38 -4.10 -13.87
N ARG A 235 -2.13 -4.44 -14.23
CA ARG A 235 -1.24 -5.31 -13.46
C ARG A 235 0.02 -4.53 -13.12
N TYR A 236 0.27 -4.37 -11.83
CA TYR A 236 1.33 -3.52 -11.31
C TYR A 236 2.34 -4.39 -10.54
N GLU A 237 3.63 -4.23 -10.85
CA GLU A 237 4.69 -4.88 -10.08
C GLU A 237 4.94 -4.09 -8.79
N VAL A 238 5.01 -4.77 -7.65
CA VAL A 238 5.16 -4.13 -6.34
C VAL A 238 6.04 -4.98 -5.43
N ASN A 239 6.87 -4.32 -4.62
CA ASN A 239 7.63 -4.98 -3.56
C ASN A 239 6.72 -5.31 -2.38
N THR A 240 6.51 -6.58 -2.09
CA THR A 240 5.70 -7.06 -0.96
C THR A 240 6.59 -7.79 0.04
N GLY A 241 6.12 -8.00 1.26
CA GLY A 241 6.88 -8.78 2.22
C GLY A 241 7.11 -10.22 1.74
N ASP A 242 6.13 -10.81 1.04
CA ASP A 242 6.25 -12.13 0.44
C ASP A 242 7.43 -12.20 -0.54
N SER A 243 7.53 -11.25 -1.48
CA SER A 243 8.63 -11.24 -2.46
C SER A 243 9.99 -10.98 -1.82
N VAL A 244 10.05 -10.18 -0.73
CA VAL A 244 11.28 -10.00 0.06
C VAL A 244 11.75 -11.32 0.64
N PHE A 245 10.87 -12.04 1.34
CA PHE A 245 11.25 -13.29 2.00
C PHE A 245 11.67 -14.37 1.00
N GLU A 246 10.95 -14.49 -0.12
CA GLU A 246 11.29 -15.44 -1.17
C GLU A 246 12.67 -15.14 -1.77
N PHE A 247 12.97 -13.86 -2.03
CA PHE A 247 14.25 -13.46 -2.60
C PHE A 247 15.44 -13.69 -1.67
N ILE A 248 15.31 -13.29 -0.40
CA ILE A 248 16.39 -13.51 0.57
C ILE A 248 16.67 -14.99 0.71
N ARG A 249 15.63 -15.82 0.82
CA ARG A 249 15.80 -17.29 0.91
C ARG A 249 16.40 -17.92 -0.35
N ALA A 250 16.13 -17.37 -1.52
CA ALA A 250 16.67 -17.86 -2.78
C ALA A 250 18.15 -17.48 -2.96
N THR A 251 18.57 -16.33 -2.42
CA THR A 251 19.93 -15.79 -2.59
C THR A 251 20.88 -16.15 -1.45
N ASP A 252 20.40 -16.08 -0.21
CA ASP A 252 21.10 -16.54 0.98
C ASP A 252 20.63 -17.94 1.34
N THR A 253 21.29 -18.90 0.71
CA THR A 253 20.93 -20.31 0.78
C THR A 253 20.99 -20.87 2.21
N ASP A 254 21.82 -20.32 3.09
CA ASP A 254 21.93 -20.76 4.49
C ASP A 254 20.98 -20.03 5.45
N SER A 255 20.10 -19.18 4.92
CA SER A 255 19.06 -18.54 5.71
C SER A 255 18.04 -19.55 6.28
N ARG A 256 17.53 -19.25 7.47
CA ARG A 256 16.46 -20.02 8.12
C ARG A 256 15.15 -19.24 8.08
N LEU A 257 14.04 -19.95 7.94
CA LEU A 257 12.70 -19.37 7.92
C LEU A 257 11.89 -19.88 9.10
N VAL A 258 11.33 -18.95 9.87
CA VAL A 258 10.43 -19.22 10.99
C VAL A 258 9.13 -18.46 10.77
N THR A 259 7.99 -19.10 11.03
CA THR A 259 6.69 -18.43 11.13
C THR A 259 6.22 -18.51 12.57
N GLN A 260 5.91 -17.36 13.16
CA GLN A 260 5.42 -17.25 14.53
C GLN A 260 4.01 -16.66 14.51
N ARG A 261 3.05 -17.36 15.13
CA ARG A 261 1.67 -16.90 15.34
C ARG A 261 1.43 -16.70 16.83
N LEU A 262 0.62 -15.73 17.21
CA LEU A 262 0.28 -15.50 18.61
C LEU A 262 -0.22 -16.80 19.26
N ASP A 263 0.33 -17.12 20.44
CA ASP A 263 0.01 -18.28 21.27
C ASP A 263 0.34 -19.66 20.64
N ALA A 264 0.94 -19.70 19.44
CA ALA A 264 1.38 -20.93 18.78
C ALA A 264 2.89 -21.16 18.94
N ARG A 265 3.35 -22.42 18.84
CA ARG A 265 4.80 -22.70 18.76
C ARG A 265 5.36 -22.18 17.42
N PRO A 266 6.63 -21.71 17.39
CA PRO A 266 7.27 -21.30 16.15
C PRO A 266 7.34 -22.47 15.17
N ALA A 267 6.87 -22.25 13.95
CA ALA A 267 6.97 -23.20 12.86
C ALA A 267 8.24 -22.90 12.06
N VAL A 268 9.24 -23.76 12.19
CA VAL A 268 10.47 -23.69 11.39
C VAL A 268 10.21 -24.37 10.06
N ALA A 269 10.37 -23.64 8.95
CA ALA A 269 10.18 -24.25 7.64
C ALA A 269 11.34 -25.20 7.34
N ALA A 270 11.03 -26.46 7.07
CA ALA A 270 11.98 -27.37 6.46
C ALA A 270 12.39 -26.81 5.10
N ARG A 271 13.68 -26.85 4.79
CA ARG A 271 14.18 -26.47 3.47
C ARG A 271 13.64 -27.53 2.49
N PRO A 272 12.94 -27.16 1.40
CA PRO A 272 12.63 -28.14 0.38
C PRO A 272 13.96 -28.65 -0.18
N MET A 273 14.15 -29.99 -0.20
CA MET A 273 15.21 -30.60 -1.00
C MET A 273 15.05 -30.07 -2.43
N ALA A 274 16.15 -29.68 -3.07
CA ALA A 274 16.15 -29.26 -4.45
C ALA A 274 15.70 -30.43 -5.33
N GLU A 275 14.40 -30.59 -5.54
CA GLU A 275 13.91 -31.32 -6.69
C GLU A 275 14.29 -30.51 -7.94
N PRO A 276 14.81 -31.15 -9.00
CA PRO A 276 14.87 -30.50 -10.29
C PRO A 276 13.42 -30.16 -10.63
N ARG A 277 13.07 -28.86 -10.58
CA ARG A 277 11.75 -28.41 -10.99
C ARG A 277 11.54 -28.90 -12.41
N GLN A 278 10.68 -29.90 -12.56
CA GLN A 278 9.99 -30.13 -13.81
C GLN A 278 9.43 -28.78 -14.23
N ALA A 279 9.79 -28.36 -15.45
CA ALA A 279 9.16 -27.23 -16.08
C ALA A 279 7.64 -27.44 -15.94
N LEU A 280 7.00 -26.60 -15.13
CA LEU A 280 5.55 -26.47 -15.18
C LEU A 280 5.23 -26.21 -16.65
N ALA A 281 4.51 -27.16 -17.21
CA ALA A 281 4.20 -27.24 -18.62
C ALA A 281 3.69 -25.90 -19.13
N SER A 282 4.23 -25.55 -20.31
CA SER A 282 3.81 -24.55 -21.30
C SER A 282 2.93 -23.38 -20.85
N PRO A 283 3.27 -22.13 -21.21
CA PRO A 283 2.32 -21.03 -21.07
C PRO A 283 1.02 -21.40 -21.79
N TYR A 284 -0.10 -21.26 -21.09
CA TYR A 284 -1.41 -21.22 -21.71
C TYR A 284 -1.42 -20.01 -22.66
N GLU A 285 -1.33 -20.27 -23.97
CA GLU A 285 -1.71 -19.32 -25.00
C GLU A 285 -3.24 -19.25 -25.04
N PRO A 286 -3.88 -18.16 -24.58
CA PRO A 286 -5.29 -17.97 -24.85
C PRO A 286 -5.49 -17.85 -26.36
N PRO A 287 -6.64 -18.29 -26.90
CA PRO A 287 -6.91 -18.16 -28.33
C PRO A 287 -6.77 -16.70 -28.74
N VAL A 288 -5.90 -16.46 -29.71
CA VAL A 288 -5.79 -15.17 -30.41
C VAL A 288 -7.12 -14.96 -31.14
N VAL A 289 -8.07 -14.31 -30.46
CA VAL A 289 -9.09 -13.56 -31.16
C VAL A 289 -8.33 -12.43 -31.83
N LYS A 290 -8.11 -12.54 -33.14
CA LYS A 290 -7.65 -11.43 -33.96
C LYS A 290 -8.71 -10.34 -33.87
N ALA A 291 -8.60 -9.48 -32.86
CA ALA A 291 -9.23 -8.18 -32.91
C ALA A 291 -8.57 -7.47 -34.10
N GLN A 292 -9.32 -7.33 -35.19
CA GLN A 292 -8.95 -6.40 -36.25
C GLN A 292 -8.78 -5.04 -35.58
N LEU A 293 -7.52 -4.60 -35.46
CA LEU A 293 -7.22 -3.22 -35.13
C LEU A 293 -7.91 -2.36 -36.20
N PRO A 294 -8.64 -1.30 -35.81
CA PRO A 294 -8.99 -0.27 -36.77
C PRO A 294 -7.68 0.33 -37.33
N PRO A 295 -7.68 0.73 -38.62
CA PRO A 295 -6.48 1.23 -39.27
C PRO A 295 -5.89 2.45 -38.51
N PRO A 296 -4.56 2.64 -38.55
CA PRO A 296 -3.91 3.77 -37.91
C PRO A 296 -4.43 5.06 -38.57
N GLY A 297 -5.24 5.81 -37.82
CA GLY A 297 -6.04 6.93 -38.33
C GLY A 297 -7.48 6.96 -37.82
N ALA A 298 -7.96 5.94 -37.10
CA ALA A 298 -9.20 6.04 -36.36
C ALA A 298 -9.00 6.97 -35.13
N ALA A 299 -9.55 8.18 -35.22
CA ALA A 299 -9.63 9.11 -34.10
C ALA A 299 -10.22 8.44 -32.86
N ALA A 300 -9.71 8.79 -31.67
CA ALA A 300 -10.37 8.53 -30.40
C ALA A 300 -11.86 8.91 -30.51
N PRO A 301 -12.81 8.18 -29.89
CA PRO A 301 -14.23 8.47 -30.06
C PRO A 301 -14.48 9.93 -29.68
N ALA A 302 -14.83 10.72 -30.70
CA ALA A 302 -15.19 12.10 -30.54
C ALA A 302 -16.47 12.19 -29.71
N GLY A 303 -16.40 12.97 -28.63
CA GLY A 303 -17.56 13.49 -27.92
C GLY A 303 -18.08 12.62 -26.78
N GLN A 304 -17.32 12.50 -25.67
CA GLN A 304 -18.01 12.37 -24.39
C GLN A 304 -18.83 13.64 -24.18
N SER A 305 -20.15 13.51 -23.99
CA SER A 305 -20.97 14.68 -23.70
C SER A 305 -20.67 15.17 -22.28
N ARG A 306 -20.86 16.47 -22.05
CA ARG A 306 -20.73 17.09 -20.72
C ARG A 306 -21.54 16.34 -19.65
N ALA A 307 -22.69 15.78 -20.04
CA ALA A 307 -23.53 14.96 -19.19
C ALA A 307 -22.91 13.59 -18.85
N GLN A 308 -22.21 12.95 -19.79
CA GLN A 308 -21.52 11.67 -19.54
C GLN A 308 -20.35 11.83 -18.57
N ILE A 309 -19.59 12.93 -18.67
CA ILE A 309 -18.51 13.25 -17.72
C ILE A 309 -19.08 13.46 -16.31
N LEU A 310 -20.16 14.24 -16.21
CA LEU A 310 -20.85 14.46 -14.94
C LEU A 310 -21.33 13.16 -14.31
N GLN A 311 -21.93 12.26 -15.10
CA GLN A 311 -22.41 10.98 -14.62
C GLN A 311 -21.26 10.07 -14.16
N ALA A 312 -20.13 10.07 -14.88
CA ALA A 312 -18.92 9.34 -14.49
C ALA A 312 -18.34 9.89 -13.18
N MET A 313 -18.29 11.23 -13.03
CA MET A 313 -17.82 11.89 -11.81
C MET A 313 -18.72 11.56 -10.62
N GLN A 314 -20.05 11.63 -10.78
CA GLN A 314 -21.00 11.24 -9.74
C GLN A 314 -20.82 9.77 -9.33
N GLY A 315 -20.64 8.87 -10.31
CA GLY A 315 -20.40 7.45 -10.07
C GLY A 315 -19.11 7.13 -9.30
N LEU A 316 -18.12 8.05 -9.31
CA LEU A 316 -16.83 7.88 -8.63
C LEU A 316 -16.76 8.64 -7.29
N ILE A 317 -17.16 9.92 -7.28
CA ILE A 317 -17.00 10.83 -6.13
C ILE A 317 -17.99 10.49 -5.02
N VAL A 318 -19.26 10.25 -5.36
CA VAL A 318 -20.33 9.99 -4.38
C VAL A 318 -20.04 8.79 -3.47
N PRO A 319 -19.79 7.57 -3.99
CA PRO A 319 -19.52 6.42 -3.13
C PRO A 319 -18.23 6.58 -2.33
N TYR A 320 -17.26 7.35 -2.83
CA TYR A 320 -16.02 7.60 -2.12
C TYR A 320 -16.19 8.59 -0.97
N ALA A 321 -16.79 9.75 -1.22
CA ALA A 321 -17.02 10.81 -0.24
C ALA A 321 -17.91 10.35 0.93
N CYS A 322 -18.84 9.44 0.64
CA CYS A 322 -19.85 8.97 1.59
C CYS A 322 -19.55 7.60 2.20
N ARG A 323 -18.35 7.05 1.99
CA ARG A 323 -17.94 5.80 2.65
C ARG A 323 -17.78 6.03 4.16
N GLN A 324 -17.93 4.95 4.94
CA GLN A 324 -17.80 4.98 6.42
C GLN A 324 -16.48 5.61 6.91
N GLN A 325 -15.37 5.37 6.21
CA GLN A 325 -14.05 5.94 6.51
C GLN A 325 -13.80 7.30 5.85
N GLY A 326 -14.78 7.89 5.15
CA GLY A 326 -14.63 9.14 4.41
C GLY A 326 -14.85 10.38 5.27
N TYR A 327 -14.39 11.53 4.78
CA TYR A 327 -14.46 12.83 5.46
C TYR A 327 -15.83 13.11 6.07
N LEU A 328 -16.88 13.06 5.27
CA LEU A 328 -18.22 13.47 5.70
C LEU A 328 -18.81 12.55 6.77
N GLN A 329 -18.47 11.26 6.73
CA GLN A 329 -18.87 10.32 7.78
C GLN A 329 -18.09 10.57 9.07
N GLN A 330 -16.77 10.65 8.99
CA GLN A 330 -15.92 10.79 10.17
C GLN A 330 -16.08 12.14 10.87
N CYS A 331 -16.21 13.22 10.08
CA CYS A 331 -16.22 14.59 10.58
C CYS A 331 -17.58 15.21 10.76
N ARG A 332 -18.57 14.78 9.98
CA ARG A 332 -19.93 15.33 10.03
C ARG A 332 -20.98 14.32 10.46
N ARG A 333 -20.63 13.02 10.52
CA ARG A 333 -21.54 11.92 10.85
C ARG A 333 -22.85 11.99 10.04
N ILE A 334 -22.73 12.39 8.78
CA ILE A 334 -23.90 12.53 7.90
C ILE A 334 -24.36 11.12 7.55
N GLU A 335 -25.64 10.80 7.71
CA GLU A 335 -26.16 9.50 7.29
C GLU A 335 -25.87 9.25 5.80
N ARG A 336 -25.57 8.00 5.45
CA ARG A 336 -25.05 7.67 4.10
C ARG A 336 -25.95 8.18 2.98
N ARG A 337 -27.26 7.97 3.12
CA ARG A 337 -28.24 8.41 2.13
C ARG A 337 -28.23 9.93 1.95
N ASP A 338 -28.15 10.67 3.05
CA ASP A 338 -28.13 12.13 3.04
C ASP A 338 -26.82 12.66 2.48
N CYS A 339 -25.70 11.99 2.77
CA CYS A 339 -24.40 12.30 2.18
C CYS A 339 -24.43 12.11 0.66
N GLU A 340 -24.94 10.97 0.18
CA GLU A 340 -24.96 10.66 -1.25
C GLU A 340 -25.82 11.66 -2.02
N GLN A 341 -26.95 12.07 -1.46
CA GLN A 341 -27.80 13.11 -2.03
C GLN A 341 -27.07 14.46 -2.08
N GLN A 342 -26.52 14.91 -0.95
CA GLN A 342 -25.88 16.22 -0.86
C GLN A 342 -24.62 16.33 -1.71
N ILE A 343 -23.85 15.24 -1.81
CA ILE A 343 -22.66 15.21 -2.67
C ILE A 343 -23.05 15.19 -4.14
N ASN A 344 -24.10 14.48 -4.55
CA ASN A 344 -24.61 14.60 -5.92
C ASN A 344 -24.99 16.04 -6.28
N ASP A 345 -25.70 16.73 -5.38
CA ASP A 345 -26.10 18.12 -5.58
C ASP A 345 -24.88 19.08 -5.58
N ALA A 346 -23.88 18.81 -4.73
CA ALA A 346 -22.66 19.60 -4.67
C ALA A 346 -21.79 19.40 -5.93
N ILE A 347 -21.68 18.17 -6.43
CA ILE A 347 -21.00 17.88 -7.71
C ILE A 347 -21.67 18.64 -8.84
N LEU A 348 -23.01 18.67 -8.92
CA LEU A 348 -23.72 19.43 -9.95
C LEU A 348 -23.34 20.93 -9.93
N ARG A 349 -23.29 21.54 -8.74
CA ARG A 349 -22.93 22.95 -8.59
C ARG A 349 -21.46 23.21 -8.93
N CYS A 350 -20.55 22.38 -8.41
CA CYS A 350 -19.11 22.50 -8.67
C CYS A 350 -18.74 22.19 -10.12
N PHE A 351 -19.47 21.28 -10.77
CA PHE A 351 -19.26 20.95 -12.17
C PHE A 351 -19.80 22.07 -13.08
N ALA A 352 -20.86 22.77 -12.68
CA ALA A 352 -21.40 23.90 -13.43
C ALA A 352 -20.43 25.08 -13.55
N THR A 353 -19.44 25.21 -12.64
CA THR A 353 -18.44 26.29 -12.70
C THR A 353 -17.26 25.98 -13.65
N VAL A 354 -17.20 24.77 -14.21
CA VAL A 354 -16.10 24.33 -15.10
C VAL A 354 -16.51 24.49 -16.56
N SER A 355 -15.69 25.18 -17.35
CA SER A 355 -15.97 25.39 -18.78
C SER A 355 -15.78 24.10 -19.60
N ASP A 356 -16.43 24.01 -20.76
CA ASP A 356 -16.23 22.89 -21.69
C ASP A 356 -14.77 22.77 -22.14
N GLN A 357 -14.08 23.89 -22.32
CA GLN A 357 -12.65 23.90 -22.64
C GLN A 357 -11.82 23.22 -21.52
N GLN A 358 -12.14 23.44 -20.25
CA GLN A 358 -11.45 22.78 -19.14
C GLN A 358 -11.80 21.29 -18.99
N LEU A 359 -12.96 20.86 -19.50
CA LEU A 359 -13.38 19.45 -19.46
C LEU A 359 -12.85 18.63 -20.64
N PHE A 360 -12.66 19.26 -21.81
CA PHE A 360 -12.39 18.57 -23.07
C PHE A 360 -11.02 18.88 -23.69
N SER A 361 -10.28 19.87 -23.18
CA SER A 361 -8.97 20.24 -23.71
C SER A 361 -7.89 20.17 -22.63
N GLY A 362 -6.86 19.36 -22.89
CA GLY A 362 -5.70 19.18 -22.03
C GLY A 362 -5.17 17.75 -22.10
N PRO A 363 -3.88 17.51 -21.79
CA PRO A 363 -3.37 16.17 -21.53
C PRO A 363 -4.15 15.50 -20.39
N GLU A 364 -4.20 14.16 -20.37
CA GLU A 364 -4.98 13.36 -19.39
C GLU A 364 -4.74 13.79 -17.93
N GLN A 365 -3.54 14.25 -17.59
CA GLN A 365 -3.21 14.74 -16.25
C GLN A 365 -4.03 15.98 -15.82
N GLU A 366 -4.27 16.92 -16.73
CA GLU A 366 -5.04 18.14 -16.43
C GLU A 366 -6.52 17.83 -16.25
N ALA A 367 -7.08 16.96 -17.09
CA ALA A 367 -8.46 16.49 -16.95
C ALA A 367 -8.67 15.78 -15.59
N MET A 368 -7.67 15.03 -15.13
CA MET A 368 -7.72 14.34 -13.84
C MET A 368 -7.54 15.28 -12.64
N GLN A 369 -6.70 16.31 -12.77
CA GLN A 369 -6.61 17.36 -11.77
C GLN A 369 -7.93 18.13 -11.66
N GLN A 370 -8.60 18.39 -12.78
CA GLN A 370 -9.92 19.04 -12.79
C GLN A 370 -10.98 18.17 -12.11
N MET A 371 -10.99 16.85 -12.35
CA MET A 371 -11.85 15.89 -11.63
C MET A 371 -11.60 15.89 -10.12
N GLN A 372 -10.32 15.97 -9.72
CA GLN A 372 -9.94 16.03 -8.31
C GLN A 372 -10.43 17.32 -7.65
N GLU A 373 -10.28 18.46 -8.31
CA GLU A 373 -10.78 19.75 -7.81
C GLU A 373 -12.30 19.79 -7.69
N ILE A 374 -13.04 19.18 -8.63
CA ILE A 374 -14.50 19.03 -8.51
C ILE A 374 -14.86 18.15 -7.31
N GLY A 375 -14.12 17.06 -7.08
CA GLY A 375 -14.29 16.21 -5.91
C GLY A 375 -14.08 16.95 -4.59
N TYR A 376 -12.99 17.72 -4.48
CA TYR A 376 -12.74 18.55 -3.30
C TYR A 376 -13.80 19.63 -3.13
N CYS A 377 -14.15 20.37 -4.19
CA CYS A 377 -15.21 21.37 -4.17
C CYS A 377 -16.52 20.79 -3.65
N ALA A 378 -16.92 19.60 -4.11
CA ALA A 378 -18.17 18.99 -3.68
C ALA A 378 -18.15 18.64 -2.18
N VAL A 379 -17.07 18.06 -1.68
CA VAL A 379 -16.94 17.68 -0.26
C VAL A 379 -16.82 18.92 0.63
N GLU A 380 -16.09 19.94 0.21
CA GLU A 380 -15.96 21.24 0.90
C GLU A 380 -17.31 22.00 0.94
N ALA A 381 -18.08 21.94 -0.15
CA ALA A 381 -19.40 22.57 -0.21
C ALA A 381 -20.38 21.90 0.77
N VAL A 382 -20.36 20.57 0.88
CA VAL A 382 -21.18 19.86 1.88
C VAL A 382 -20.64 20.15 3.29
N ASP A 383 -19.32 20.10 3.50
CA ASP A 383 -18.72 20.39 4.80
C ASP A 383 -19.08 21.78 5.36
N SER A 384 -19.00 22.80 4.51
CA SER A 384 -19.28 24.18 4.91
C SER A 384 -20.75 24.41 5.30
N ALA A 385 -21.68 23.62 4.74
CA ALA A 385 -23.09 23.67 5.12
C ALA A 385 -23.35 23.18 6.56
N TYR A 386 -22.44 22.38 7.12
CA TYR A 386 -22.50 21.90 8.51
C TYR A 386 -21.59 22.68 9.48
N ALA A 387 -20.87 23.69 9.00
CA ALA A 387 -20.06 24.55 9.84
C ALA A 387 -20.94 25.63 10.50
N LYS A 388 -21.13 25.56 11.82
CA LYS A 388 -21.59 26.74 12.58
C LYS A 388 -20.49 27.80 12.50
N ARG A 389 -20.81 29.02 12.05
CA ARG A 389 -19.84 30.13 11.97
C ARG A 389 -19.08 30.26 13.30
N GLY A 390 -17.75 30.11 13.24
CA GLY A 390 -16.86 30.24 14.40
C GLY A 390 -16.64 28.99 15.25
N GLN A 391 -17.16 27.80 14.87
CA GLN A 391 -16.90 26.55 15.59
C GLN A 391 -16.10 25.54 14.76
N VAL A 392 -15.03 25.01 15.35
CA VAL A 392 -14.23 23.94 14.75
C VAL A 392 -15.04 22.64 14.78
N ALA A 393 -15.26 22.06 13.60
CA ALA A 393 -15.92 20.79 13.42
C ALA A 393 -15.20 19.69 14.20
N ARG A 394 -15.94 18.77 14.83
CA ARG A 394 -15.34 17.69 15.61
C ARG A 394 -15.80 16.33 15.10
N ASN A 395 -14.86 15.40 14.97
CA ASN A 395 -15.14 14.03 14.55
C ASN A 395 -15.92 13.27 15.64
N ALA A 396 -16.18 11.99 15.38
CA ALA A 396 -16.94 11.15 16.31
C ALA A 396 -16.29 10.97 17.70
N GLN A 397 -15.03 11.33 17.86
CA GLN A 397 -14.25 11.21 19.08
C GLN A 397 -14.04 12.58 19.75
N GLY A 398 -14.61 13.65 19.19
CA GLY A 398 -14.49 15.00 19.73
C GLY A 398 -13.25 15.76 19.24
N ASN A 399 -12.44 15.22 18.32
CA ASN A 399 -11.24 15.90 17.81
C ASN A 399 -11.58 16.87 16.71
N ALA A 400 -10.83 17.98 16.60
CA ALA A 400 -10.96 18.92 15.50
C ALA A 400 -10.78 18.21 14.15
N CYS A 401 -11.71 18.45 13.23
CA CYS A 401 -11.63 17.92 11.89
C CYS A 401 -10.57 18.68 11.08
N PRO A 402 -9.68 17.97 10.38
CA PRO A 402 -8.76 18.60 9.45
C PRO A 402 -9.55 19.20 8.28
N SER A 403 -8.91 20.07 7.47
CA SER A 403 -9.54 20.50 6.22
C SER A 403 -9.78 19.28 5.31
N VAL A 404 -10.80 19.36 4.45
CA VAL A 404 -11.13 18.30 3.48
C VAL A 404 -9.90 17.86 2.69
N ARG A 405 -9.06 18.81 2.27
CA ARG A 405 -7.83 18.54 1.50
C ARG A 405 -6.71 17.87 2.31
N ASN A 406 -6.75 18.03 3.63
CA ASN A 406 -5.80 17.41 4.55
C ASN A 406 -6.37 16.15 5.23
N PHE A 407 -7.59 15.76 4.87
CA PHE A 407 -8.24 14.58 5.42
C PHE A 407 -7.85 13.33 4.65
N LYS A 408 -7.49 12.29 5.40
CA LYS A 408 -6.93 11.04 4.89
C LYS A 408 -8.00 9.95 4.84
#